data_AF-A0A9D1DQJ5-F1
#
_entry.id   AF-A0A9D1DQJ5-F1
#
_cell.length_a   1.000
_cell.length_b   1.000
_cell.length_c   1.000
_cell.angle_alpha   90.00
_cell.angle_beta   90.00
_cell.angle_gamma   90.00
#
_symmetry.space_group_name_H-M   'P 1'
#
loop_
_entity.id
_entity.type
_entity.pdbx_description
1 polymer ?
#
loop_
_entity_poly.entity_id
_entity_poly.type
_entity_poly.pdbx_seq_one_letter_code
_entity_poly.pdbx_strand_id
1 'polypeptide(L)'
;MKKLSAISGKGADEAAKRAVYVGAGYMAERIKESLRSVVSENATGDLENSLGIAPIQLDKQGNWGTKIGFSGYDRKGVANPMKARILESGSSKQRKRPFLAPAVKKYRKIAEEKMNNEAEIIIESYLK
;
A
#
# COMPACT_ATOMS: atom_id res chain seq x y z
N MET A 1 -10.83 -29.48 4.25
CA MET A 1 -9.55 -29.95 3.66
C MET A 1 -9.46 -29.83 2.12
N LYS A 2 -10.55 -29.74 1.34
CA LYS A 2 -10.48 -29.70 -0.15
C LYS A 2 -9.95 -28.39 -0.79
N LYS A 3 -10.09 -27.22 -0.15
CA LYS A 3 -9.67 -25.92 -0.74
C LYS A 3 -8.15 -25.77 -0.90
N LEU A 4 -7.35 -26.28 0.05
CA LEU A 4 -5.89 -26.12 0.06
C LEU A 4 -5.16 -27.14 -0.83
N SER A 5 -5.70 -28.35 -0.97
CA SER A 5 -5.09 -29.43 -1.76
C SER A 5 -5.26 -29.26 -3.27
N ALA A 6 -6.21 -28.42 -3.71
CA ALA A 6 -6.56 -28.25 -5.12
C ALA A 6 -5.72 -27.20 -5.85
N ILE A 7 -4.93 -26.39 -5.12
CA ILE A 7 -4.27 -25.20 -5.64
C ILE A 7 -2.79 -25.26 -5.24
N SER A 8 -2.08 -26.26 -5.73
CA SER A 8 -0.62 -26.27 -5.64
C SER A 8 -0.02 -25.60 -6.87
N GLY A 9 0.95 -24.71 -6.67
CA GLY A 9 1.66 -24.02 -7.76
C GLY A 9 0.97 -22.74 -8.23
N LYS A 10 0.82 -22.58 -9.56
CA LYS A 10 0.52 -21.29 -10.23
C LYS A 10 -0.75 -20.58 -9.74
N GLY A 11 -1.81 -21.33 -9.40
CA GLY A 11 -3.07 -20.74 -8.93
C GLY A 11 -2.95 -20.08 -7.54
N ALA A 12 -2.09 -20.61 -6.67
CA ALA A 12 -1.86 -20.04 -5.35
C ALA A 12 -1.02 -18.77 -5.45
N ASP A 13 -0.02 -18.77 -6.33
CA ASP A 13 0.79 -17.58 -6.63
C ASP A 13 -0.05 -16.48 -7.27
N GLU A 14 -0.96 -16.82 -8.17
CA GLU A 14 -1.88 -15.85 -8.76
C GLU A 14 -2.81 -15.25 -7.70
N ALA A 15 -3.47 -16.09 -6.89
CA ALA A 15 -4.34 -15.63 -5.82
C ALA A 15 -3.60 -14.70 -4.84
N ALA A 16 -2.40 -15.07 -4.42
CA ALA A 16 -1.58 -14.27 -3.53
C ALA A 16 -1.17 -12.92 -4.15
N LYS A 17 -0.71 -12.91 -5.41
CA LYS A 17 -0.37 -11.66 -6.12
C LYS A 17 -1.57 -10.76 -6.30
N ARG A 18 -2.74 -11.31 -6.67
CA ARG A 18 -3.98 -10.54 -6.84
C ARG A 18 -4.42 -9.92 -5.53
N ALA A 19 -4.43 -10.72 -4.46
CA ALA A 19 -4.76 -10.27 -3.12
C ALA A 19 -3.85 -9.11 -2.70
N VAL A 20 -2.53 -9.29 -2.79
CA VAL A 20 -1.53 -8.25 -2.45
C VAL A 20 -1.76 -6.98 -3.27
N TYR A 21 -2.05 -7.09 -4.57
CA TYR A 21 -2.33 -5.94 -5.43
C TYR A 21 -3.55 -5.16 -4.95
N VAL A 22 -4.67 -5.84 -4.67
CA VAL A 22 -5.91 -5.21 -4.20
C VAL A 22 -5.71 -4.55 -2.83
N GLY A 23 -5.07 -5.25 -1.89
CA GLY A 23 -4.76 -4.72 -0.57
C GLY A 23 -3.86 -3.49 -0.63
N ALA A 24 -2.80 -3.54 -1.43
CA ALA A 24 -1.87 -2.44 -1.61
C ALA A 24 -2.53 -1.24 -2.30
N GLY A 25 -3.33 -1.47 -3.33
CA GLY A 25 -4.10 -0.44 -4.02
C GLY A 25 -5.06 0.29 -3.08
N TYR A 26 -5.82 -0.47 -2.29
CA TYR A 26 -6.72 0.09 -1.30
C TYR A 26 -5.96 0.93 -0.24
N MET A 27 -4.88 0.39 0.30
CA MET A 27 -4.09 1.09 1.31
C MET A 27 -3.44 2.37 0.75
N ALA A 28 -2.90 2.33 -0.48
CA ALA A 28 -2.32 3.49 -1.12
C ALA A 28 -3.36 4.61 -1.30
N GLU A 29 -4.58 4.28 -1.73
CA GLU A 29 -5.67 5.25 -1.86
C GLU A 29 -6.04 5.88 -0.50
N ARG A 30 -6.15 5.07 0.55
CA ARG A 30 -6.44 5.57 1.91
C ARG A 30 -5.32 6.45 2.47
N ILE A 31 -4.07 6.12 2.18
CA ILE A 31 -2.91 6.95 2.54
C ILE A 31 -2.96 8.28 1.78
N LYS A 32 -3.33 8.26 0.49
CA LYS A 32 -3.48 9.44 -0.35
C LYS A 32 -4.59 10.37 0.17
N GLU A 33 -5.74 9.81 0.52
CA GLU A 33 -6.84 10.53 1.19
C GLU A 33 -6.39 11.16 2.51
N SER A 34 -5.66 10.41 3.34
CA SER A 34 -5.14 10.94 4.60
C SER A 34 -4.04 12.00 4.40
N LEU A 35 -3.27 11.93 3.32
CA LEU A 35 -2.27 12.94 2.99
C LEU A 35 -2.99 14.25 2.61
N ARG A 36 -4.03 14.17 1.80
CA ARG A 36 -4.85 15.33 1.39
C ARG A 36 -5.46 16.08 2.57
N SER A 37 -5.79 15.38 3.66
CA SER A 37 -6.35 16.03 4.87
C SER A 37 -5.33 16.77 5.73
N VAL A 38 -4.02 16.56 5.52
CA VAL A 38 -2.95 17.20 6.33
C VAL A 38 -2.12 18.23 5.56
N VAL A 39 -2.21 18.23 4.23
CA VAL A 39 -1.58 19.24 3.37
C VAL A 39 -2.47 20.48 3.25
N SER A 40 -1.85 21.63 2.97
CA SER A 40 -2.58 22.86 2.70
C SER A 40 -3.32 22.80 1.36
N GLU A 41 -4.39 23.56 1.21
CA GLU A 41 -5.10 23.73 -0.08
C GLU A 41 -4.16 24.20 -1.22
N ASN A 42 -3.14 25.01 -0.89
CA ASN A 42 -2.13 25.50 -1.83
C ASN A 42 -0.97 24.51 -2.07
N ALA A 43 -1.12 23.24 -1.69
CA ALA A 43 -0.07 22.24 -1.91
C ALA A 43 0.09 21.94 -3.41
N THR A 44 1.33 21.74 -3.85
CA THR A 44 1.66 21.55 -5.27
C THR A 44 1.23 20.18 -5.84
N GLY A 45 0.85 19.24 -4.98
CA GLY A 45 0.54 17.86 -5.35
C GLY A 45 1.76 16.96 -5.59
N ASP A 46 3.00 17.49 -5.60
CA ASP A 46 4.20 16.70 -5.95
C ASP A 46 4.41 15.50 -5.02
N LEU A 47 4.20 15.71 -3.71
CA LEU A 47 4.31 14.63 -2.72
C LEU A 47 3.25 13.56 -2.92
N GLU A 48 2.00 13.98 -3.18
CA GLU A 48 0.88 13.08 -3.43
C GLU A 48 1.10 12.24 -4.69
N ASN A 49 1.56 12.86 -5.77
CA ASN A 49 1.84 12.20 -7.05
C ASN A 49 3.03 11.24 -6.97
N SER A 50 3.90 11.40 -5.97
CA SER A 50 5.04 10.53 -5.76
C SER A 50 4.76 9.26 -4.95
N LEU A 51 3.55 9.15 -4.37
CA LEU A 51 3.10 7.95 -3.69
C LEU A 51 2.85 6.85 -4.73
N GLY A 52 3.52 5.72 -4.57
CA GLY A 52 3.42 4.59 -5.47
C GLY A 52 3.50 3.25 -4.75
N ILE A 53 3.16 2.20 -5.51
CA ILE A 53 3.24 0.80 -5.11
C ILE A 53 4.38 0.18 -5.90
N ALA A 54 5.32 -0.47 -5.21
CA ALA A 54 6.42 -1.18 -5.83
C ALA A 54 5.93 -2.45 -6.55
N PRO A 55 6.73 -3.03 -7.44
CA PRO A 55 6.43 -4.35 -7.99
C PRO A 55 6.23 -5.39 -6.88
N ILE A 56 5.29 -6.32 -7.08
CA ILE A 56 5.07 -7.43 -6.16
C ILE A 56 6.25 -8.40 -6.27
N GLN A 57 6.85 -8.74 -5.13
CA GLN A 57 8.03 -9.58 -5.04
C GLN A 57 7.79 -10.71 -4.05
N LEU A 58 8.43 -11.85 -4.31
CA LEU A 58 8.52 -12.95 -3.37
C LEU A 58 9.66 -12.66 -2.40
N ASP A 59 9.39 -12.75 -1.10
CA ASP A 59 10.43 -12.62 -0.09
C ASP A 59 11.23 -13.92 0.09
N LYS A 60 12.28 -13.88 0.92
CA LYS A 60 13.11 -15.06 1.22
C LYS A 60 12.37 -16.17 1.97
N GLN A 61 11.19 -15.87 2.51
CA GLN A 61 10.33 -16.79 3.26
C GLN A 61 9.23 -17.39 2.39
N GLY A 62 9.15 -17.01 1.12
CA GLY A 62 8.12 -17.48 0.19
C GLY A 62 6.80 -16.71 0.27
N ASN A 63 6.78 -15.51 0.86
CA ASN A 63 5.58 -14.68 0.90
C ASN A 63 5.59 -13.65 -0.25
N TRP A 64 4.47 -13.52 -0.94
CA TRP A 64 4.25 -12.44 -1.89
C TRP A 64 3.95 -11.13 -1.15
N GLY A 65 4.63 -10.05 -1.52
CA GLY A 65 4.43 -8.74 -0.90
C GLY A 65 4.84 -7.59 -1.80
N THR A 66 4.44 -6.38 -1.43
CA THR A 66 4.86 -5.14 -2.07
C THR A 66 5.14 -4.05 -1.04
N LYS A 67 5.79 -2.97 -1.47
CA LYS A 67 6.06 -1.77 -0.68
C LYS A 67 5.24 -0.61 -1.21
N ILE A 68 4.60 0.11 -0.30
CA ILE A 68 3.95 1.39 -0.60
C ILE A 68 4.86 2.49 -0.06
N GLY A 69 5.15 3.50 -0.88
CA GLY A 69 6.04 4.56 -0.45
C GLY A 69 6.10 5.72 -1.41
N PHE A 70 6.95 6.68 -1.06
CA PHE A 70 7.21 7.88 -1.84
C PHE A 70 8.51 7.72 -2.62
N SER A 71 8.62 8.38 -3.77
CA SER A 71 9.81 8.31 -4.62
C SER A 71 10.12 9.64 -5.31
N GLY A 72 11.31 9.77 -5.89
CA GLY A 72 11.70 10.94 -6.66
C GLY A 72 11.79 12.25 -5.86
N TYR A 73 11.74 13.35 -6.59
CA TYR A 73 11.95 14.71 -6.11
C TYR A 73 10.78 15.61 -6.50
N ASP A 74 10.55 16.67 -5.75
CA ASP A 74 9.59 17.70 -6.12
C ASP A 74 10.15 18.66 -7.17
N ARG A 75 9.32 19.59 -7.66
CA ARG A 75 9.72 20.61 -8.65
C ARG A 75 10.83 21.56 -8.18
N LYS A 76 11.20 21.55 -6.89
CA LYS A 76 12.27 22.35 -6.28
C LYS A 76 13.51 21.51 -5.96
N GLY A 77 13.55 20.24 -6.38
CA GLY A 77 14.67 19.33 -6.16
C GLY A 77 14.71 18.72 -4.75
N VAL A 78 13.64 18.80 -3.96
CA VAL A 78 13.57 18.21 -2.62
C VAL A 78 13.02 16.79 -2.70
N ALA A 79 13.69 15.83 -2.08
CA ALA A 79 13.30 14.43 -2.10
C ALA A 79 11.92 14.20 -1.43
N ASN A 80 10.96 13.63 -2.15
CA ASN A 80 9.62 13.35 -1.62
C ASN A 80 9.62 12.39 -0.42
N PRO A 81 10.44 11.33 -0.36
CA PRO A 81 10.55 10.48 0.83
C PRO A 81 10.94 11.26 2.09
N MET A 82 11.84 12.24 1.95
CA MET A 82 12.24 13.11 3.05
C MET A 82 11.08 14.01 3.49
N LYS A 83 10.34 14.59 2.55
CA LYS A 83 9.15 15.41 2.84
C LYS A 83 8.08 14.61 3.57
N ALA A 84 7.78 13.39 3.10
CA ALA A 84 6.85 12.48 3.76
C ALA A 84 7.27 12.18 5.20
N ARG A 85 8.56 11.85 5.41
CA ARG A 85 9.10 11.58 6.76
C ARG A 85 8.95 12.79 7.68
N ILE A 86 9.35 13.98 7.22
CA ILE A 86 9.24 15.21 8.01
C ILE A 86 7.77 15.52 8.34
N LEU A 87 6.86 15.28 7.40
CA LEU A 87 5.43 15.47 7.64
C LEU A 87 4.91 14.49 8.70
N GLU A 88 5.27 13.21 8.59
CA GLU A 88 4.82 12.15 9.50
C GLU A 88 5.40 12.30 10.92
N SER A 89 6.72 12.43 11.06
CA SER A 89 7.40 12.43 12.36
C SER A 89 7.67 13.82 12.92
N GLY A 90 7.57 14.87 12.10
CA GLY A 90 8.06 16.20 12.43
C GLY A 90 9.57 16.34 12.29
N SER A 91 10.05 17.57 12.45
CA SER A 91 11.46 17.95 12.56
C SER A 91 11.59 19.12 13.55
N SER A 92 12.81 19.57 13.83
CA SER A 92 13.03 20.77 14.66
C SER A 92 12.37 22.04 14.10
N LYS A 93 12.12 22.10 12.79
CA LYS A 93 11.53 23.26 12.09
C LYS A 93 10.06 23.10 11.71
N GLN A 94 9.50 21.89 11.86
CA GLN A 94 8.12 21.60 11.42
C GLN A 94 7.44 20.63 12.39
N ARG A 95 6.27 21.03 12.92
CA ARG A 95 5.43 20.14 13.74
C ARG A 95 4.92 18.96 12.92
N LYS A 96 4.85 17.80 13.55
CA LYS A 96 4.32 16.56 12.94
C LYS A 96 2.85 16.71 12.56
N ARG A 97 2.50 16.18 11.40
CA ARG A 97 1.14 16.04 10.87
C ARG A 97 1.02 14.61 10.32
N PRO A 98 0.86 13.62 11.21
CA PRO A 98 0.88 12.21 10.81
C PRO A 98 -0.32 11.91 9.90
N PHE A 99 -0.06 11.20 8.82
CA PHE A 99 -1.05 10.77 7.83
C PHE A 99 -0.89 9.29 7.48
N LEU A 100 0.33 8.76 7.55
CA LEU A 100 0.61 7.37 7.21
C LEU A 100 0.21 6.43 8.35
N ALA A 101 0.75 6.63 9.56
CA ALA A 101 0.43 5.80 10.71
C ALA A 101 -1.08 5.76 11.04
N PRO A 102 -1.82 6.89 11.08
CA PRO A 102 -3.25 6.84 11.36
C PRO A 102 -4.04 6.12 10.25
N ALA A 103 -3.71 6.33 8.97
CA ALA A 103 -4.35 5.63 7.86
C ALA A 103 -4.13 4.12 7.96
N VAL A 104 -2.88 3.69 8.14
CA VAL A 104 -2.54 2.27 8.28
C VAL A 104 -3.27 1.65 9.48
N LYS A 105 -3.27 2.32 10.64
CA LYS A 105 -3.95 1.82 11.84
C LYS A 105 -5.46 1.65 11.61
N LYS A 106 -6.10 2.59 10.91
CA LYS A 106 -7.54 2.59 10.65
C LYS A 106 -7.95 1.55 9.61
N TYR A 107 -7.18 1.44 8.53
CA TYR A 107 -7.59 0.69 7.33
C TYR A 107 -6.94 -0.68 7.17
N ARG A 108 -6.00 -1.07 8.04
CA ARG A 108 -5.30 -2.37 7.95
C ARG A 108 -6.26 -3.55 7.86
N LYS A 109 -7.21 -3.67 8.79
CA LYS A 109 -8.17 -4.81 8.81
C LYS A 109 -9.01 -4.87 7.54
N ILE A 110 -9.45 -3.72 7.04
CA ILE A 110 -10.26 -3.63 5.82
C ILE A 110 -9.41 -4.03 4.59
N ALA A 111 -8.13 -3.66 4.57
CA ALA A 111 -7.22 -4.10 3.52
C ALA A 111 -7.03 -5.62 3.57
N GLU A 112 -6.82 -6.21 4.74
CA GLU A 112 -6.71 -7.66 4.94
C GLU A 112 -7.99 -8.40 4.51
N GLU A 113 -9.17 -7.88 4.86
CA GLU A 113 -10.45 -8.44 4.40
C GLU A 113 -10.58 -8.39 2.87
N LYS A 114 -10.19 -7.28 2.23
CA LYS A 114 -10.19 -7.18 0.77
C LYS A 114 -9.22 -8.15 0.12
N MET A 115 -8.04 -8.34 0.71
CA MET A 115 -7.07 -9.33 0.26
C MET A 115 -7.65 -10.75 0.34
N ASN A 116 -8.29 -11.10 1.46
CA ASN A 116 -8.89 -12.41 1.66
C ASN A 116 -10.01 -12.67 0.66
N ASN A 117 -10.93 -11.71 0.48
CA ASN A 117 -12.02 -11.84 -0.48
C ASN A 117 -11.50 -12.05 -1.91
N GLU A 118 -10.48 -11.28 -2.32
CA GLU A 118 -9.88 -11.45 -3.66
C GLU A 118 -9.21 -12.81 -3.82
N ALA A 119 -8.48 -13.27 -2.79
CA ALA A 119 -7.87 -14.60 -2.81
C ALA A 119 -8.95 -15.70 -2.93
N GLU A 120 -10.05 -15.60 -2.19
CA GLU A 120 -11.15 -16.55 -2.23
C GLU A 120 -11.82 -16.59 -3.61
N ILE A 121 -12.06 -15.44 -4.24
CA ILE A 121 -12.63 -15.37 -5.60
C ILE A 121 -11.75 -16.12 -6.60
N ILE A 122 -10.44 -15.88 -6.57
CA ILE A 122 -9.51 -16.56 -7.48
C ILE A 122 -9.48 -18.07 -7.18
N ILE A 123 -9.38 -18.45 -5.91
CA ILE A 123 -9.41 -19.85 -5.47
C ILE A 123 -10.67 -20.56 -5.99
N GLU A 124 -11.84 -19.94 -5.86
CA GLU A 124 -13.10 -20.51 -6.34
C GLU A 124 -13.17 -20.61 -7.85
N SER A 125 -12.52 -19.70 -8.59
CA SER A 125 -12.44 -19.78 -10.05
C SER A 125 -11.70 -21.02 -10.55
N TYR A 126 -10.74 -21.55 -9.76
CA TYR A 126 -9.99 -22.77 -10.08
C TYR A 126 -10.69 -24.06 -9.63
N LEU A 127 -11.69 -23.95 -8.76
CA LEU A 127 -12.45 -25.10 -8.26
C LEU A 127 -13.71 -25.41 -9.09
N LYS A 128 -14.07 -24.52 -10.00
CA LYS A 128 -15.13 -24.71 -11.00
C LYS A 128 -14.57 -25.43 -12.22
#